data_AF-A0A3F2RHL0-F1
#
_entry.id   AF-A0A3F2RHL0-F1
#
_cell.length_a   1.000
_cell.length_b   1.000
_cell.length_c   1.000
_cell.angle_alpha   90.00
_cell.angle_beta   90.00
_cell.angle_gamma   90.00
#
_symmetry.space_group_name_H-M   'P 1'
#
loop_
_entity.id
_entity.type
_entity.pdbx_description
1 polymer ?
#
loop_
_entity_poly.entity_id
_entity_poly.type
_entity_poly.pdbx_seq_one_letter_code
_entity_poly.pdbx_strand_id
1 'polypeptide(L)'
;MCICSFDLQPFLPQWISTTCNDLGLRKLPPVKSSRPRRKVRPRHAKRSWCDGLIFSNLVYALAGLISFSCNQYFCGVLQIGAAVASTMFHRSKETKFLLVDALISGTLGIVFLFAGQHTLINEWYGILAFKTVLGLLCIFTWLYCGMPGGERYDKWHQRWHYVSGMTTICTTLFLSAYLPEFDVILHELIQDMAVVRTDYMFESTNAGAKLTLSTGVSFTVALTLQ
;
A
#
# COMPACT_ATOMS: atom_id res chain seq x y z
N MET A 1 4.83 8.92 23.09
CA MET A 1 4.58 10.19 22.37
C MET A 1 3.14 10.16 21.90
N CYS A 2 2.28 11.01 22.45
CA CYS A 2 0.88 11.17 22.05
C CYS A 2 0.82 12.16 20.89
N ILE A 3 0.20 11.78 19.78
CA ILE A 3 -0.10 12.71 18.68
C ILE A 3 -1.60 12.99 18.75
N CYS A 4 -1.90 14.27 18.81
CA CYS A 4 -3.20 14.88 19.04
C CYS A 4 -4.18 14.63 17.89
N SER A 5 -5.46 14.61 18.28
CA SER A 5 -6.62 14.67 17.41
C SER A 5 -6.51 15.83 16.41
N PHE A 6 -6.71 15.53 15.12
CA PHE A 6 -7.06 16.54 14.13
C PHE A 6 -8.56 16.83 14.25
N ASP A 7 -8.89 18.01 14.77
CA ASP A 7 -10.23 18.59 14.69
C ASP A 7 -10.42 19.11 13.25
N LEU A 8 -11.16 18.35 12.44
CA LEU A 8 -11.70 18.83 11.17
C LEU A 8 -13.02 19.56 11.49
N GLN A 9 -12.94 20.87 11.72
CA GLN A 9 -14.12 21.74 11.61
C GLN A 9 -14.51 21.84 10.13
N PRO A 10 -15.73 21.46 9.72
CA PRO A 10 -16.20 21.80 8.40
C PRO A 10 -16.68 23.27 8.40
N PHE A 11 -16.19 24.00 7.41
CA PHE A 11 -16.69 25.30 6.96
C PHE A 11 -18.23 25.31 6.92
N LEU A 12 -18.84 26.24 7.65
CA LEU A 12 -20.21 26.69 7.41
C LEU A 12 -20.23 28.23 7.26
N PRO A 13 -20.93 28.76 6.25
CA PRO A 13 -20.93 30.18 5.92
C PRO A 13 -21.75 31.04 6.90
N GLN A 14 -21.34 32.30 7.01
CA GLN A 14 -21.52 33.25 8.11
C GLN A 14 -22.80 34.11 8.02
N TRP A 15 -23.96 33.57 7.63
CA TRP A 15 -25.17 34.40 7.36
C TRP A 15 -26.50 33.88 7.93
N ILE A 16 -26.52 33.40 9.18
CA ILE A 16 -27.76 33.39 9.96
C ILE A 16 -27.48 34.01 11.33
N SER A 17 -27.35 35.34 11.34
CA SER A 17 -27.63 36.13 12.53
C SER A 17 -29.05 36.67 12.42
N THR A 18 -29.99 36.05 13.12
CA THR A 18 -31.24 36.73 13.51
C THR A 18 -31.79 36.07 14.77
N THR A 19 -31.53 36.76 15.89
CA THR A 19 -32.44 36.98 17.03
C THR A 19 -33.48 35.89 17.33
N CYS A 20 -33.34 35.24 18.49
CA CYS A 20 -34.47 34.97 19.40
C CYS A 20 -33.98 34.60 20.81
N ASN A 21 -34.15 35.56 21.71
CA ASN A 21 -34.59 35.46 23.10
C ASN A 21 -33.99 34.40 24.04
N ASP A 22 -33.23 34.94 24.99
CA ASP A 22 -33.25 34.63 26.42
C ASP A 22 -34.50 33.85 26.86
N LEU A 23 -34.31 32.61 27.34
CA LEU A 23 -35.25 31.92 28.23
C LEU A 23 -34.56 30.69 28.88
N GLY A 24 -34.17 30.85 30.14
CA GLY A 24 -34.24 29.77 31.13
C GLY A 24 -33.06 28.80 31.22
N LEU A 25 -31.88 29.31 31.61
CA LEU A 25 -30.79 28.50 32.16
C LEU A 25 -31.23 27.83 33.48
N ARG A 26 -31.87 26.65 33.39
CA ARG A 26 -31.99 25.73 34.52
C ARG A 26 -30.60 25.17 34.84
N LYS A 27 -30.03 25.58 35.97
CA LYS A 27 -28.88 24.91 36.61
C LYS A 27 -29.26 23.47 36.90
N LEU A 28 -28.81 22.54 36.06
CA LEU A 28 -28.82 21.12 36.37
C LEU A 28 -27.73 20.85 37.42
N PRO A 29 -28.01 20.06 38.48
CA PRO A 29 -27.01 19.73 39.48
C PRO A 29 -25.90 18.87 38.86
N PRO A 30 -24.65 18.94 39.38
CA PRO A 30 -23.54 18.19 38.84
C PRO A 30 -23.83 16.69 38.95
N VAL A 31 -23.94 16.03 37.80
CA VAL A 31 -24.06 14.57 37.72
C VAL A 31 -22.79 13.98 38.33
N LYS A 32 -22.90 13.44 39.55
CA LYS A 32 -21.87 12.60 40.16
C LYS A 32 -21.79 11.30 39.38
N SER A 33 -20.96 11.26 38.32
CA SER A 33 -20.69 10.03 37.59
C SER A 33 -19.73 9.15 38.38
N SER A 34 -20.26 8.36 39.32
CA SER A 34 -19.56 7.26 39.98
C SER A 34 -19.44 6.04 39.05
N ARG A 35 -18.99 6.23 37.81
CA ARG A 35 -18.63 5.10 36.95
C ARG A 35 -17.15 4.82 37.09
N PRO A 36 -16.74 3.61 37.54
CA PRO A 36 -15.33 3.26 37.56
C PRO A 36 -14.86 3.25 36.11
N ARG A 37 -13.91 4.13 35.80
CA ARG A 37 -13.22 4.20 34.52
C ARG A 37 -12.35 2.96 34.40
N ARG A 38 -12.98 1.81 34.12
CA ARG A 38 -12.27 0.56 33.85
C ARG A 38 -11.58 0.74 32.50
N LYS A 39 -10.35 1.26 32.55
CA LYS A 39 -9.38 1.15 31.46
C LYS A 39 -9.04 -0.32 31.30
N VAL A 40 -9.96 -1.10 30.71
CA VAL A 40 -9.63 -2.40 30.15
C VAL A 40 -8.76 -2.07 28.94
N ARG A 41 -7.44 -2.00 29.15
CA ARG A 41 -6.50 -2.13 28.04
C ARG A 41 -6.90 -3.45 27.36
N PRO A 42 -7.26 -3.47 26.08
CA PRO A 42 -7.36 -4.74 25.39
C PRO A 42 -5.96 -5.34 25.46
N ARG A 43 -5.78 -6.39 26.26
CA ARG A 43 -4.62 -7.28 26.11
C ARG A 43 -4.55 -7.59 24.63
N HIS A 44 -3.35 -7.56 24.05
CA HIS A 44 -3.09 -8.02 22.68
C HIS A 44 -3.52 -9.48 22.56
N ALA A 45 -4.82 -9.69 22.38
CA ALA A 45 -5.45 -10.98 22.27
C ALA A 45 -5.14 -11.44 20.86
N LYS A 46 -4.09 -12.24 20.81
CA LYS A 46 -3.68 -13.08 19.71
C LYS A 46 -4.94 -13.74 19.08
N ARG A 47 -5.25 -13.45 17.81
CA ARG A 47 -6.40 -14.06 17.08
C ARG A 47 -6.29 -15.57 16.95
N SER A 48 -7.40 -16.30 16.81
CA SER A 48 -7.37 -17.74 16.53
C SER A 48 -6.80 -18.02 15.14
N TRP A 49 -6.11 -19.15 14.95
CA TRP A 49 -5.64 -19.57 13.62
C TRP A 49 -6.78 -19.90 12.66
N CYS A 50 -7.94 -20.32 13.18
CA CYS A 50 -9.13 -20.60 12.39
C CYS A 50 -10.00 -19.34 12.15
N ASP A 51 -9.46 -18.14 12.39
CA ASP A 51 -10.15 -16.89 12.15
C ASP A 51 -10.29 -16.65 10.64
N GLY A 52 -11.51 -16.31 10.19
CA GLY A 52 -11.82 -16.13 8.77
C GLY A 52 -11.02 -15.02 8.09
N LEU A 53 -10.55 -14.01 8.83
CA LEU A 53 -9.67 -12.97 8.29
C LEU A 53 -8.24 -13.48 8.08
N ILE A 54 -7.75 -14.35 8.96
CA ILE A 54 -6.45 -14.99 8.78
C ILE A 54 -6.50 -15.94 7.59
N PHE A 55 -7.55 -16.74 7.49
CA PHE A 55 -7.69 -17.71 6.40
C PHE A 55 -7.79 -17.06 5.02
N SER A 56 -8.41 -15.87 4.92
CA SER A 56 -8.51 -15.19 3.63
C SER A 56 -7.17 -14.74 3.05
N ASN A 57 -6.08 -14.69 3.84
CA ASN A 57 -4.72 -14.47 3.31
C ASN A 57 -4.20 -15.61 2.43
N LEU A 58 -4.84 -16.79 2.46
CA LEU A 58 -4.47 -17.91 1.61
C LEU A 58 -4.59 -17.56 0.12
N VAL A 59 -5.42 -16.58 -0.25
CA VAL A 59 -5.51 -16.09 -1.63
C VAL A 59 -4.18 -15.55 -2.16
N TYR A 60 -3.37 -14.91 -1.31
CA TYR A 60 -2.04 -14.43 -1.68
C TYR A 60 -1.03 -15.58 -1.79
N ALA A 61 -1.17 -16.61 -0.95
CA ALA A 61 -0.35 -17.81 -1.09
C ALA A 61 -0.66 -18.53 -2.41
N LEU A 62 -1.94 -18.65 -2.77
CA LEU A 62 -2.37 -19.19 -4.05
C LEU A 62 -1.85 -18.34 -5.22
N ALA A 63 -1.92 -17.01 -5.12
CA ALA A 63 -1.34 -16.11 -6.11
C ALA A 63 0.16 -16.39 -6.30
N GLY A 64 0.90 -16.54 -5.19
CA GLY A 64 2.32 -16.86 -5.21
C GLY A 64 2.63 -18.17 -5.92
N LEU A 65 1.85 -19.22 -5.65
CA LEU A 65 1.98 -20.52 -6.34
C LEU A 65 1.73 -20.39 -7.84
N ILE A 66 0.70 -19.64 -8.25
CA ILE A 66 0.41 -19.38 -9.67
C ILE A 66 1.59 -18.62 -10.29
N SER A 67 2.11 -17.59 -9.64
CA SER A 67 3.27 -16.84 -10.13
C SER A 67 4.51 -17.71 -10.33
N PHE A 68 4.83 -18.59 -9.38
CA PHE A 68 5.92 -19.54 -9.57
C PHE A 68 5.67 -20.52 -10.72
N SER A 69 4.43 -20.99 -10.90
CA SER A 69 4.09 -21.85 -12.05
C SER A 69 4.21 -21.16 -13.41
N CYS A 70 4.12 -19.83 -13.43
CA CYS A 70 4.26 -18.97 -14.60
C CYS A 70 5.67 -18.39 -14.78
N ASN A 71 6.66 -18.84 -14.00
CA ASN A 71 8.02 -18.29 -13.97
C ASN A 71 8.07 -16.77 -13.67
N GLN A 72 7.09 -16.25 -12.93
CA GLN A 72 7.04 -14.88 -12.44
C GLN A 72 7.49 -14.85 -10.97
N TYR A 73 8.76 -15.16 -10.73
CA TYR A 73 9.36 -15.32 -9.40
C TYR A 73 9.30 -14.06 -8.56
N PHE A 74 9.49 -12.87 -9.14
CA PHE A 74 9.41 -11.62 -8.35
C PHE A 74 8.00 -11.44 -7.78
N CYS A 75 6.98 -11.61 -8.62
CA CYS A 75 5.58 -11.58 -8.19
C CYS A 75 5.31 -12.68 -7.15
N GLY A 76 5.84 -13.89 -7.36
CA GLY A 76 5.68 -15.03 -6.46
C GLY A 76 6.23 -14.75 -5.06
N VAL A 77 7.44 -14.21 -4.96
CA VAL A 77 8.06 -13.83 -3.68
C VAL A 77 7.25 -12.76 -2.96
N LEU A 78 6.81 -11.72 -3.67
CA LEU A 78 5.98 -10.67 -3.07
C LEU A 78 4.62 -11.19 -2.58
N GLN A 79 3.96 -12.06 -3.33
CA GLN A 79 2.64 -12.59 -2.96
C GLN A 79 2.71 -13.56 -1.78
N ILE A 80 3.71 -14.45 -1.73
CA ILE A 80 3.97 -15.28 -0.54
C ILE A 80 4.36 -14.39 0.65
N GLY A 81 5.19 -13.38 0.41
CA GLY A 81 5.57 -12.39 1.41
C GLY A 81 4.36 -11.65 1.99
N ALA A 82 3.41 -11.24 1.16
CA ALA A 82 2.16 -10.61 1.58
C ALA A 82 1.31 -11.56 2.43
N ALA A 83 1.19 -12.83 2.02
CA ALA A 83 0.47 -13.84 2.79
C ALA A 83 1.05 -13.99 4.22
N VAL A 84 2.38 -14.04 4.33
CA VAL A 84 3.09 -14.14 5.61
C VAL A 84 2.94 -12.85 6.43
N ALA A 85 3.26 -11.70 5.84
CA ALA A 85 3.25 -10.41 6.53
C ALA A 85 1.85 -10.04 7.05
N SER A 86 0.82 -10.15 6.19
CA SER A 86 -0.57 -9.91 6.57
C SER A 86 -1.04 -10.89 7.65
N THR A 87 -0.67 -12.17 7.56
CA THR A 87 -1.00 -13.16 8.59
C THR A 87 -0.36 -12.82 9.92
N MET A 88 0.93 -12.46 9.93
CA MET A 88 1.63 -12.02 11.14
C MET A 88 0.98 -10.78 11.75
N PHE A 89 0.57 -9.81 10.93
CA PHE A 89 -0.14 -8.63 11.39
C PHE A 89 -1.49 -8.96 12.02
N HIS A 90 -2.37 -9.67 11.34
CA HIS A 90 -3.70 -10.00 11.90
C HIS A 90 -3.62 -10.91 13.13
N ARG A 91 -2.62 -11.80 13.17
CA ARG A 91 -2.40 -12.70 14.29
C ARG A 91 -1.91 -11.98 15.54
N SER A 92 -0.93 -11.09 15.40
CA SER A 92 -0.24 -10.41 16.51
C SER A 92 -0.84 -9.06 16.87
N LYS A 93 -1.47 -8.38 15.90
CA LYS A 93 -1.90 -6.98 15.95
C LYS A 93 -0.75 -6.00 16.27
N GLU A 94 0.49 -6.35 15.92
CA GLU A 94 1.65 -5.47 16.10
C GLU A 94 1.89 -4.62 14.86
N THR A 95 2.08 -3.31 15.05
CA THR A 95 2.23 -2.32 13.97
C THR A 95 3.46 -2.52 13.10
N LYS A 96 4.50 -3.17 13.61
CA LYS A 96 5.70 -3.48 12.82
C LYS A 96 5.40 -4.39 11.63
N PHE A 97 4.47 -5.34 11.79
CA PHE A 97 4.05 -6.22 10.70
C PHE A 97 3.10 -5.52 9.73
N LEU A 98 2.31 -4.55 10.21
CA LEU A 98 1.49 -3.71 9.34
C LEU A 98 2.35 -2.93 8.33
N LEU A 99 3.49 -2.40 8.77
CA LEU A 99 4.39 -1.68 7.87
C LEU A 99 4.95 -2.61 6.78
N VAL A 100 5.39 -3.81 7.15
CA VAL A 100 5.90 -4.80 6.19
C VAL A 100 4.81 -5.20 5.19
N ASP A 101 3.61 -5.47 5.68
CA ASP A 101 2.45 -5.82 4.85
C ASP A 101 2.08 -4.70 3.88
N ALA A 102 2.05 -3.45 4.36
CA ALA A 102 1.79 -2.28 3.53
C ALA A 102 2.90 -2.03 2.48
N LEU A 103 4.17 -2.26 2.83
CA LEU A 103 5.29 -2.13 1.89
C LEU A 103 5.17 -3.16 0.76
N ILE A 104 4.98 -4.44 1.09
CA ILE A 104 4.84 -5.51 0.10
C ILE A 104 3.61 -5.27 -0.78
N SER A 105 2.48 -4.94 -0.16
CA SER A 105 1.23 -4.61 -0.89
C SER A 105 1.41 -3.40 -1.80
N GLY A 106 2.14 -2.38 -1.34
CA GLY A 106 2.49 -1.20 -2.13
C GLY A 106 3.34 -1.56 -3.34
N THR A 107 4.36 -2.42 -3.18
CA THR A 107 5.17 -2.91 -4.30
C THR A 107 4.33 -3.70 -5.31
N LEU A 108 3.43 -4.57 -4.86
CA LEU A 108 2.47 -5.25 -5.74
C LEU A 108 1.55 -4.26 -6.48
N GLY A 109 1.14 -3.18 -5.82
CA GLY A 109 0.41 -2.08 -6.42
C GLY A 109 1.20 -1.38 -7.54
N ILE A 110 2.51 -1.17 -7.35
CA ILE A 110 3.39 -0.61 -8.39
C ILE A 110 3.48 -1.56 -9.59
N VAL A 111 3.65 -2.86 -9.37
CA VAL A 111 3.65 -3.88 -10.45
C VAL A 111 2.32 -3.85 -11.22
N PHE A 112 1.20 -3.73 -10.51
CA PHE A 112 -0.11 -3.61 -11.13
C PHE A 112 -0.22 -2.36 -12.02
N LEU A 113 0.26 -1.21 -11.55
CA LEU A 113 0.27 0.06 -12.31
C LEU A 113 1.18 -0.03 -13.52
N PHE A 114 2.37 -0.61 -13.37
CA PHE A 114 3.31 -0.86 -14.48
C PHE A 114 2.65 -1.70 -15.58
N ALA A 115 2.01 -2.82 -15.21
CA ALA A 115 1.28 -3.65 -16.17
C ALA A 115 0.13 -2.86 -16.83
N GLY A 116 -0.55 -1.98 -16.09
CA GLY A 116 -1.60 -1.09 -16.62
C GLY A 116 -1.06 -0.09 -17.64
N GLN A 117 0.07 0.54 -17.35
CA GLN A 117 0.76 1.45 -18.27
C GLN A 117 1.20 0.71 -19.54
N HIS A 118 1.79 -0.49 -19.42
CA HIS A 118 2.14 -1.32 -20.56
C HIS A 118 0.91 -1.66 -21.42
N THR A 119 -0.22 -1.98 -20.78
CA THR A 119 -1.50 -2.23 -21.47
C THR A 119 -1.98 -1.00 -22.25
N LEU A 120 -1.83 0.20 -21.67
CA LEU A 120 -2.22 1.46 -22.30
C LEU A 120 -1.34 1.80 -23.51
N ILE A 121 -0.02 1.64 -23.38
CA ILE A 121 0.95 1.91 -24.47
C ILE A 121 0.69 1.00 -25.68
N ASN A 122 0.29 -0.25 -25.43
CA ASN A 122 -0.01 -1.22 -26.48
C ASN A 122 -1.48 -1.20 -26.95
N GLU A 123 -2.28 -0.22 -26.51
CA GLU A 123 -3.67 -0.02 -26.92
C GLU A 123 -4.60 -1.22 -26.65
N TRP A 124 -4.30 -2.03 -25.63
CA TRP A 124 -5.10 -3.21 -25.27
C TRP A 124 -6.31 -2.83 -24.40
N TYR A 125 -7.22 -2.03 -24.96
CA TYR A 125 -8.31 -1.39 -24.22
C TYR A 125 -9.23 -2.34 -23.46
N GLY A 126 -9.47 -3.55 -23.99
CA GLY A 126 -10.27 -4.57 -23.29
C GLY A 126 -9.62 -5.03 -21.98
N ILE A 127 -8.30 -5.27 -22.00
CA ILE A 127 -7.53 -5.64 -20.81
C ILE A 127 -7.43 -4.44 -19.87
N LEU A 128 -7.23 -3.23 -20.41
CA LEU A 128 -7.14 -2.00 -19.62
C LEU A 128 -8.44 -1.73 -18.86
N ALA A 129 -9.60 -1.91 -19.51
CA ALA A 129 -10.91 -1.77 -18.86
C ALA A 129 -11.06 -2.77 -17.71
N PHE A 130 -10.70 -4.04 -17.94
CA PHE A 130 -10.75 -5.06 -16.90
C PHE A 130 -9.84 -4.74 -15.71
N LYS A 131 -8.58 -4.33 -15.97
CA LYS A 131 -7.66 -3.89 -14.91
C LYS A 131 -8.20 -2.67 -14.17
N THR A 132 -8.75 -1.68 -14.88
CA THR A 132 -9.35 -0.49 -14.25
C THR A 132 -10.45 -0.87 -13.26
N VAL A 133 -11.33 -1.80 -13.63
CA VAL A 133 -12.37 -2.32 -12.71
C VAL A 133 -11.75 -3.00 -11.48
N LEU A 134 -10.75 -3.86 -11.66
CA LEU A 134 -10.04 -4.49 -10.54
C LEU A 134 -9.38 -3.47 -9.60
N GLY A 135 -8.75 -2.43 -10.16
CA GLY A 135 -8.15 -1.33 -9.41
C GLY A 135 -9.19 -0.56 -8.60
N LEU A 136 -10.32 -0.21 -9.23
CA LEU A 136 -11.43 0.47 -8.55
C LEU A 136 -12.03 -0.37 -7.42
N LEU A 137 -12.17 -1.69 -7.62
CA LEU A 137 -12.64 -2.60 -6.57
C LEU A 137 -11.65 -2.68 -5.41
N CYS A 138 -10.35 -2.72 -5.68
CA CYS A 138 -9.30 -2.67 -4.65
C CYS A 138 -9.37 -1.37 -3.83
N ILE A 139 -9.44 -0.22 -4.51
CA ILE A 139 -9.54 1.10 -3.87
C ILE A 139 -10.81 1.19 -3.02
N PHE A 140 -11.96 0.80 -3.59
CA PHE A 140 -13.24 0.83 -2.90
C PHE A 140 -13.21 -0.05 -1.65
N THR A 141 -12.77 -1.30 -1.76
CA THR A 141 -12.74 -2.22 -0.63
C THR A 141 -11.76 -1.79 0.46
N TRP A 142 -10.61 -1.21 0.09
CA TRP A 142 -9.62 -0.64 1.01
C TRP A 142 -10.18 0.56 1.78
N LEU A 143 -10.75 1.54 1.07
CA LEU A 143 -11.33 2.73 1.72
C LEU A 143 -12.53 2.37 2.58
N TYR A 144 -13.38 1.45 2.12
CA TYR A 144 -14.60 1.08 2.82
C TYR A 144 -14.35 0.22 4.07
N CYS A 145 -13.30 -0.61 4.09
CA CYS A 145 -12.99 -1.41 5.29
C CYS A 145 -12.54 -0.54 6.47
N GLY A 146 -11.92 0.61 6.19
CA GLY A 146 -11.42 1.53 7.21
C GLY A 146 -10.21 0.98 7.97
N MET A 147 -9.91 1.60 9.11
CA MET A 147 -8.72 1.28 9.90
C MET A 147 -8.90 0.02 10.77
N PRO A 148 -7.80 -0.70 11.10
CA PRO A 148 -7.83 -1.82 12.03
C PRO A 148 -8.49 -1.46 13.37
N GLY A 149 -9.46 -2.27 13.79
CA GLY A 149 -10.25 -2.04 15.01
C GLY A 149 -11.59 -1.30 14.78
N GLY A 150 -11.88 -0.86 13.55
CA GLY A 150 -13.20 -0.37 13.18
C GLY A 150 -14.25 -1.49 13.06
N GLU A 151 -15.52 -1.14 13.25
CA GLU A 151 -16.66 -2.09 13.21
C GLU A 151 -16.76 -2.87 11.89
N ARG A 152 -16.39 -2.21 10.79
CA ARG A 152 -16.48 -2.78 9.43
C ARG A 152 -15.23 -3.55 9.01
N TYR A 153 -14.14 -3.42 9.77
CA TYR A 153 -12.81 -3.84 9.34
C TYR A 153 -12.77 -5.33 9.03
N ASP A 154 -13.16 -6.19 9.97
CA ASP A 154 -12.97 -7.64 9.79
C ASP A 154 -13.72 -8.21 8.57
N LYS A 155 -14.97 -7.77 8.34
CA LYS A 155 -15.76 -8.24 7.20
C LYS A 155 -15.25 -7.70 5.87
N TRP A 156 -14.91 -6.42 5.81
CA TRP A 156 -14.55 -5.77 4.54
C TRP A 156 -13.08 -5.95 4.19
N HIS A 157 -12.20 -6.07 5.18
CA HIS A 157 -10.81 -6.39 4.96
C HIS A 157 -10.65 -7.82 4.45
N GLN A 158 -11.51 -8.75 4.90
CA GLN A 158 -11.58 -10.08 4.31
C GLN A 158 -11.94 -10.03 2.81
N ARG A 159 -12.88 -9.17 2.42
CA ARG A 159 -13.23 -8.95 1.01
C ARG A 159 -12.09 -8.28 0.24
N TRP A 160 -11.40 -7.34 0.87
CA TRP A 160 -10.21 -6.72 0.31
C TRP A 160 -9.12 -7.77 0.03
N HIS A 161 -8.91 -8.77 0.91
CA HIS A 161 -8.00 -9.89 0.62
C HIS A 161 -8.35 -10.60 -0.68
N TYR A 162 -9.61 -11.00 -0.85
CA TYR A 162 -10.02 -11.71 -2.06
C TYR A 162 -9.92 -10.84 -3.31
N VAL A 163 -10.36 -9.58 -3.25
CA VAL A 163 -10.33 -8.66 -4.40
C VAL A 163 -8.89 -8.34 -4.81
N SER A 164 -8.04 -7.99 -3.85
CA SER A 164 -6.62 -7.70 -4.14
C SER A 164 -5.85 -8.97 -4.53
N GLY A 165 -6.12 -10.11 -3.90
CA GLY A 165 -5.58 -11.41 -4.29
C GLY A 165 -5.91 -11.78 -5.73
N MET A 166 -7.19 -11.69 -6.13
CA MET A 166 -7.59 -11.89 -7.52
C MET A 166 -6.93 -10.89 -8.47
N THR A 167 -6.80 -9.63 -8.06
CA THR A 167 -6.11 -8.60 -8.83
C THR A 167 -4.65 -8.95 -9.07
N THR A 168 -3.96 -9.49 -8.06
CA THR A 168 -2.58 -9.96 -8.19
C THR A 168 -2.46 -11.19 -9.09
N ILE A 169 -3.38 -12.16 -9.00
CA ILE A 169 -3.43 -13.33 -9.89
C ILE A 169 -3.62 -12.90 -11.35
N CYS A 170 -4.62 -12.05 -11.63
CA CYS A 170 -4.85 -11.54 -12.98
C CYS A 170 -3.65 -10.77 -13.53
N THR A 171 -2.93 -10.05 -12.67
CA THR A 171 -1.71 -9.34 -13.06
C THR A 171 -0.57 -10.30 -13.39
N THR A 172 -0.36 -11.34 -12.57
CA THR A 172 0.60 -12.41 -12.88
C THR A 172 0.30 -13.07 -14.21
N LEU A 173 -0.97 -13.45 -14.46
CA LEU A 173 -1.37 -14.10 -15.72
C LEU A 173 -1.15 -13.17 -16.92
N PHE A 174 -1.42 -11.87 -16.76
CA PHE A 174 -1.13 -10.88 -17.78
C PHE A 174 0.36 -10.78 -18.07
N LEU A 175 1.20 -10.64 -17.03
CA LEU A 175 2.66 -10.57 -17.21
C LEU A 175 3.17 -11.86 -17.87
N SER A 176 2.72 -13.02 -17.42
CA SER A 176 3.12 -14.30 -18.02
C SER A 176 2.74 -14.43 -19.49
N ALA A 177 1.62 -13.87 -19.93
CA ALA A 177 1.13 -14.00 -21.30
C ALA A 177 1.70 -12.95 -22.25
N TYR A 178 1.94 -11.74 -21.76
CA TYR A 178 2.25 -10.57 -22.61
C TYR A 178 3.60 -9.92 -22.32
N LEU A 179 4.25 -10.27 -21.20
CA LEU A 179 5.57 -9.76 -20.82
C LEU A 179 6.35 -10.82 -20.00
N PRO A 180 6.63 -12.01 -20.57
CA PRO A 180 7.23 -13.11 -19.82
C PRO A 180 8.63 -12.77 -19.29
N GLU A 181 9.37 -11.87 -19.96
CA GLU A 181 10.66 -11.31 -19.56
C GLU A 181 10.61 -10.32 -18.38
N PHE A 182 9.46 -10.08 -17.76
CA PHE A 182 9.31 -9.11 -16.66
C PHE A 182 10.35 -9.29 -15.53
N ASP A 183 10.60 -10.52 -15.08
CA ASP A 183 11.58 -10.80 -14.03
C ASP A 183 13.02 -10.44 -14.45
N VAL A 184 13.35 -10.60 -15.73
CA VAL A 184 14.68 -10.24 -16.28
C VAL A 184 14.83 -8.72 -16.29
N ILE A 185 13.83 -8.01 -16.82
CA ILE A 185 13.81 -6.54 -16.86
C ILE A 185 14.00 -5.98 -15.44
N LEU A 186 13.32 -6.56 -14.47
CA LEU A 186 13.41 -6.10 -13.10
C LEU A 186 14.77 -6.41 -12.47
N HIS A 187 15.35 -7.58 -12.76
CA HIS A 187 16.68 -7.93 -12.30
C HIS A 187 17.72 -6.94 -12.85
N GLU A 188 17.68 -6.63 -14.14
CA GLU A 188 18.55 -5.63 -14.77
C GLU A 188 18.39 -4.25 -14.13
N LEU A 189 17.15 -3.80 -13.92
CA LEU A 189 16.88 -2.52 -13.24
C LEU A 189 17.48 -2.46 -11.83
N ILE A 190 17.37 -3.55 -11.06
CA ILE A 190 17.93 -3.63 -9.71
C ILE A 190 19.46 -3.59 -9.77
N GLN A 191 20.08 -4.27 -10.74
CA GLN A 191 21.53 -4.23 -10.94
C GLN A 191 22.01 -2.83 -11.32
N ASP A 192 21.35 -2.15 -12.26
CA ASP A 192 21.70 -0.79 -12.66
C ASP A 192 21.62 0.18 -11.47
N MET A 193 20.56 0.08 -10.67
CA MET A 193 20.40 0.89 -9.45
C MET A 193 21.47 0.58 -8.40
N ALA A 194 21.93 -0.67 -8.31
CA ALA A 194 23.00 -1.06 -7.40
C ALA A 194 24.36 -0.50 -7.83
N VAL A 195 24.67 -0.54 -9.14
CA VAL A 195 25.91 0.01 -9.72
C VAL A 195 25.96 1.52 -9.53
N VAL A 196 24.88 2.23 -9.87
CA VAL A 196 24.78 3.68 -9.68
C VAL A 196 25.01 4.04 -8.20
N ARG A 197 24.44 3.27 -7.26
CA ARG A 197 24.64 3.50 -5.83
C ARG A 197 26.09 3.28 -5.40
N THR A 198 26.78 2.28 -5.94
CA THR A 198 28.20 2.04 -5.63
C THR A 198 29.08 3.18 -6.12
N ASP A 199 28.81 3.75 -7.29
CA ASP A 199 29.58 4.87 -7.85
C ASP A 199 29.43 6.13 -6.99
N TYR A 200 28.20 6.48 -6.58
CA TYR A 200 27.97 7.61 -5.67
C TYR A 200 28.61 7.42 -4.28
N MET A 201 28.67 6.18 -3.76
CA MET A 201 29.35 5.91 -2.49
C MET A 201 30.88 5.99 -2.60
N PHE A 202 31.45 5.54 -3.73
CA PHE A 202 32.89 5.67 -3.99
C PHE A 202 33.31 7.13 -4.16
N GLU A 203 32.49 7.95 -4.82
CA GLU A 203 32.74 9.38 -4.96
C GLU A 203 32.61 10.12 -3.61
N SER A 204 31.63 9.73 -2.78
CA SER A 204 31.47 10.31 -1.43
C SER A 204 32.57 9.92 -0.44
N THR A 205 33.21 8.75 -0.59
CA THR A 205 34.34 8.34 0.27
C THR A 205 35.67 8.90 -0.20
N ASN A 206 35.81 9.17 -1.51
CA ASN A 206 36.98 9.86 -2.08
C ASN A 206 36.87 11.39 -2.06
N ALA A 207 35.74 11.97 -1.68
CA ALA A 207 35.61 13.42 -1.45
C ALA A 207 36.42 13.96 -0.25
N GLY A 208 37.13 13.08 0.48
CA GLY A 208 38.20 13.45 1.41
C GLY A 208 39.61 13.50 0.78
N ALA A 209 39.75 13.13 -0.49
CA ALA A 209 41.03 13.07 -1.19
C ALA A 209 40.96 13.87 -2.51
N LYS A 210 41.39 15.13 -2.42
CA LYS A 210 41.83 16.00 -3.52
C LYS A 210 40.88 16.13 -4.72
N LEU A 211 40.17 17.26 -4.71
CA LEU A 211 39.85 18.01 -5.92
C LEU A 211 41.12 18.19 -6.76
N THR A 212 41.25 17.42 -7.83
CA THR A 212 42.16 17.74 -8.94
C THR A 212 41.42 17.44 -10.23
N LEU A 213 41.03 18.52 -10.92
CA LEU A 213 40.52 18.51 -12.28
C LEU A 213 41.51 17.77 -13.21
N SER A 214 41.02 16.86 -14.03
CA SER A 214 41.55 16.67 -15.38
C SER A 214 40.43 16.20 -16.31
N THR A 215 39.99 17.15 -17.10
CA THR A 215 39.25 17.11 -18.36
C THR A 215 39.43 15.84 -19.21
N GLY A 216 38.37 15.44 -19.92
CA GLY A 216 38.57 14.87 -21.25
C GLY A 216 37.46 14.01 -21.87
N VAL A 217 36.21 14.49 -22.01
CA VAL A 217 35.35 14.13 -23.16
C VAL A 217 34.35 15.27 -23.42
N SER A 218 34.50 15.96 -24.54
CA SER A 218 33.51 16.90 -25.08
C SER A 218 32.41 16.13 -25.81
N PHE A 219 31.15 16.38 -25.48
CA PHE A 219 30.02 16.02 -26.34
C PHE A 219 29.52 17.28 -27.07
N THR A 220 29.76 17.33 -28.38
CA THR A 220 29.10 18.27 -29.29
C THR A 220 27.69 17.76 -29.56
N VAL A 221 26.68 18.48 -29.06
CA VAL A 221 25.28 18.25 -29.42
C VAL A 221 25.02 18.92 -30.76
N ALA A 222 24.86 18.11 -31.82
CA ALA A 222 24.30 18.55 -33.08
C ALA A 222 22.76 18.42 -33.00
N LEU A 223 22.09 19.55 -32.74
CA LEU A 223 20.66 19.71 -33.02
C LEU A 223 20.48 19.82 -34.52
N THR A 224 19.93 18.78 -35.16
CA THR A 224 19.40 18.89 -36.52
C THR A 224 17.87 18.90 -36.41
N LEU A 225 17.29 20.09 -36.58
CA LEU A 225 15.88 20.30 -36.90
C LEU A 225 15.69 19.96 -38.39
N GLN A 226 14.76 19.07 -38.68
CA GLN A 226 13.96 19.07 -39.91
C GLN A 226 12.50 18.82 -39.53
#